data_AF-A0A7X8D214-F1
#
_entry.id   AF-A0A7X8D214-F1
#
_cell.length_a   1.000
_cell.length_b   1.000
_cell.length_c   1.000
_cell.angle_alpha   90.00
_cell.angle_beta   90.00
_cell.angle_gamma   90.00
#
_symmetry.space_group_name_H-M   'P 1'
#
loop_
_entity.id
_entity.type
_entity.pdbx_description
1 polymer ?
#
loop_
_entity_poly.entity_id
_entity_poly.type
_entity_poly.pdbx_seq_one_letter_code
_entity_poly.pdbx_strand_id
1 'polypeptide(L)'
;MKKIIIIMALLLLPACGDRSVVEIERPEVSREIETEEIETEERTEKETEDEKLEEADPIASIDMSLEPNELGEIMILMYHGIGQEELEWQRSAENFRKDLEYMYQNGYRMISLNDYAKGQIYTEAGYTPIILTFDDGRQNNFN
;
A
#
# COMPACT_ATOMS: atom_id res chain seq x y z
N MET A 1 -8.43 -63.29 12.51
CA MET A 1 -7.56 -62.75 13.58
C MET A 1 -6.34 -62.12 12.94
N LYS A 2 -6.10 -60.83 13.25
CA LYS A 2 -4.88 -59.99 13.17
C LYS A 2 -3.63 -60.65 12.52
N LYS A 3 -2.88 -60.02 11.61
CA LYS A 3 -2.20 -58.71 11.75
C LYS A 3 -1.90 -58.10 10.36
N ILE A 4 -2.21 -56.81 10.21
CA ILE A 4 -1.67 -55.94 9.16
C ILE A 4 -0.29 -55.48 9.64
N ILE A 5 0.75 -55.64 8.82
CA ILE A 5 2.07 -55.02 9.05
C ILE A 5 2.31 -54.02 7.92
N ILE A 6 2.31 -52.75 8.32
CA ILE A 6 2.67 -51.56 7.55
C ILE A 6 4.20 -51.55 7.41
N ILE A 7 4.72 -51.44 6.18
CA ILE A 7 6.08 -50.97 5.94
C ILE A 7 5.96 -49.75 5.01
N MET A 8 5.91 -48.60 5.65
CA MET A 8 6.05 -47.28 5.04
C MET A 8 7.55 -47.10 4.71
N ALA A 9 7.91 -47.27 3.45
CA ALA A 9 9.28 -47.04 2.98
C ALA A 9 9.54 -45.53 2.91
N LEU A 10 10.34 -45.08 3.87
CA LEU A 10 11.04 -43.80 3.94
C LEU A 10 11.71 -43.45 2.60
N LEU A 11 11.29 -42.35 1.97
CA LEU A 11 12.05 -41.64 0.95
C LEU A 11 12.54 -40.32 1.58
N LEU A 12 13.73 -40.36 2.18
CA LEU A 12 14.49 -39.17 2.57
C LEU A 12 15.67 -39.05 1.60
N LEU A 13 15.58 -38.11 0.67
CA LEU A 13 16.71 -37.60 -0.10
C LEU A 13 17.18 -36.28 0.56
N PRO A 14 18.46 -36.14 0.94
CA PRO A 14 18.98 -34.85 1.39
C PRO A 14 19.28 -33.98 0.17
N ALA A 15 18.53 -32.89 0.02
CA ALA A 15 18.88 -31.81 -0.90
C ALA A 15 19.84 -30.84 -0.17
N CYS A 16 21.14 -31.01 -0.39
CA CYS A 16 22.11 -29.96 -0.09
C CYS A 16 22.06 -28.91 -1.21
N GLY A 17 21.57 -27.73 -0.88
CA GLY A 17 21.71 -26.52 -1.71
C GLY A 17 22.40 -25.45 -0.87
N ASP A 18 23.62 -25.10 -1.26
CA ASP A 18 24.41 -24.03 -0.66
C ASP A 18 23.72 -22.68 -0.92
N ARG A 19 23.42 -21.91 0.13
CA ARG A 19 22.92 -20.54 0.02
C ARG A 19 23.99 -19.62 0.59
N SER A 20 24.74 -18.98 -0.30
CA SER A 20 25.53 -17.82 0.07
C SER A 20 24.60 -16.72 0.59
N VAL A 21 24.79 -16.34 1.84
CA VAL A 21 24.14 -15.18 2.44
C VAL A 21 24.88 -13.94 1.93
N VAL A 22 24.19 -13.09 1.17
CA VAL A 22 24.67 -11.74 0.87
C VAL A 22 24.17 -10.84 1.99
N GLU A 23 25.10 -10.39 2.81
CA GLU A 23 24.88 -9.38 3.85
C GLU A 23 24.87 -8.00 3.19
N ILE A 24 23.75 -7.28 3.27
CA ILE A 24 23.63 -5.91 2.78
C ILE A 24 23.70 -4.99 3.99
N GLU A 25 24.84 -4.34 4.18
CA GLU A 25 25.00 -3.27 5.16
C GLU A 25 24.19 -2.02 4.76
N ARG A 26 23.50 -1.43 5.72
CA ARG A 26 22.71 -0.20 5.57
C ARG A 26 23.60 0.99 5.98
N PRO A 27 23.75 2.05 5.16
CA PRO A 27 24.59 3.17 5.55
C PRO A 27 23.84 4.12 6.49
N GLU A 28 24.50 4.51 7.59
CA GLU A 28 24.09 5.64 8.43
C GLU A 28 24.48 6.95 7.73
N VAL A 29 23.52 7.86 7.55
CA VAL A 29 23.78 9.23 7.08
C VAL A 29 23.47 10.17 8.22
N SER A 30 24.53 10.63 8.90
CA SER A 30 24.48 11.81 9.77
C SER A 30 24.60 13.07 8.90
N ARG A 31 23.81 14.10 9.20
CA ARG A 31 23.94 15.41 8.58
C ARG A 31 24.02 16.46 9.67
N GLU A 32 25.25 16.89 9.95
CA GLU A 32 25.55 18.12 10.65
C GLU A 32 25.24 19.30 9.72
N ILE A 33 24.62 20.35 10.24
CA ILE A 33 24.51 21.64 9.56
C ILE A 33 24.97 22.72 10.54
N GLU A 34 26.05 23.39 10.13
CA GLU A 34 26.66 24.58 10.75
C GLU A 34 25.65 25.73 10.85
N THR A 35 25.73 26.46 11.97
CA THR A 35 24.95 27.67 12.23
C THR A 35 25.85 28.87 11.97
N GLU A 36 25.51 29.70 10.98
CA GLU A 36 26.04 31.06 10.88
C GLU A 36 24.92 32.06 11.19
N GLU A 37 25.19 32.90 12.18
CA GLU A 37 24.33 33.91 12.76
C GLU A 37 24.14 35.10 11.80
N ILE A 38 22.91 35.61 11.70
CA ILE A 38 22.68 37.01 11.32
C ILE A 38 21.71 37.62 12.33
N GLU A 39 22.24 38.60 13.05
CA GLU A 39 21.61 39.39 14.09
C GLU A 39 20.32 40.07 13.62
N THR A 40 19.33 40.05 14.51
CA THR A 40 18.03 40.71 14.37
C THR A 40 18.11 42.08 15.04
N GLU A 41 17.91 43.17 14.29
CA GLU A 41 17.46 44.44 14.88
C GLU A 41 15.95 44.59 14.72
N GLU A 42 15.33 44.50 15.88
CA GLU A 42 13.99 44.80 16.35
C GLU A 42 13.19 45.86 15.54
N ARG A 43 12.00 45.47 15.06
CA ARG A 43 10.79 46.28 15.30
C ARG A 43 9.50 45.47 15.16
N THR A 44 8.98 45.13 16.34
CA THR A 44 7.57 45.16 16.76
C THR A 44 6.52 45.05 15.66
N GLU A 45 5.75 43.97 15.68
CA GLU A 45 4.29 44.08 15.74
C GLU A 45 3.68 42.81 16.35
N LYS A 46 2.57 43.04 17.04
CA LYS A 46 1.97 42.18 18.03
C LYS A 46 1.05 41.21 17.30
N GLU A 47 1.54 40.00 17.05
CA GLU A 47 0.74 38.95 16.43
C GLU A 47 0.20 37.96 17.46
N THR A 48 -1.03 37.59 17.19
CA THR A 48 -1.97 36.79 17.96
C THR A 48 -1.41 35.44 18.36
N GLU A 49 -1.85 34.93 19.51
CA GLU A 49 -1.66 33.54 19.92
C GLU A 49 -2.17 32.60 18.81
N ASP A 50 -1.25 32.16 17.95
CA ASP A 50 -1.48 30.99 17.11
C ASP A 50 -1.47 29.77 18.02
N GLU A 51 -2.67 29.30 18.38
CA GLU A 51 -2.87 27.95 18.86
C GLU A 51 -2.35 27.00 17.79
N LYS A 52 -1.09 26.59 17.96
CA LYS A 52 -0.46 25.50 17.24
C LYS A 52 -1.23 24.23 17.60
N LEU A 53 -2.28 23.93 16.85
CA LEU A 53 -2.92 22.62 16.82
C LEU A 53 -1.83 21.63 16.44
N GLU A 54 -1.34 20.88 17.43
CA GLU A 54 -0.53 19.69 17.18
C GLU A 54 -1.40 18.73 16.38
N GLU A 55 -1.19 18.65 15.06
CA GLU A 55 -1.74 17.58 14.25
C GLU A 55 -1.21 16.26 14.82
N ALA A 56 -2.07 15.57 15.57
CA ALA A 56 -1.76 14.26 16.11
C ALA A 56 -1.37 13.33 14.96
N ASP A 57 -0.24 12.62 15.13
CA ASP A 57 0.24 11.65 14.15
C ASP A 57 -0.88 10.64 13.85
N PRO A 58 -1.42 10.60 12.62
CA PRO A 58 -2.53 9.72 12.28
C PRO A 58 -2.16 8.24 12.49
N ILE A 59 -0.88 7.87 12.38
CA ILE A 59 -0.41 6.50 12.61
C ILE A 59 -0.52 6.12 14.08
N ALA A 60 -0.18 7.04 14.99
CA ALA A 60 -0.28 6.80 16.44
C ALA A 60 -1.72 6.58 16.92
N SER A 61 -2.71 7.01 16.13
CA SER A 61 -4.14 6.83 16.43
C SER A 61 -4.71 5.48 15.99
N ILE A 62 -3.95 4.69 15.22
CA ILE A 62 -4.40 3.39 14.69
C ILE A 62 -4.39 2.34 15.81
N ASP A 63 -5.51 1.64 15.99
CA ASP A 63 -5.61 0.52 16.92
C ASP A 63 -4.89 -0.72 16.36
N MET A 64 -3.63 -0.88 16.75
CA MET A 64 -2.77 -2.00 16.35
C MET A 64 -3.20 -3.34 17.00
N SER A 65 -4.25 -3.37 17.82
CA SER A 65 -4.82 -4.62 18.34
C SER A 65 -5.75 -5.33 17.35
N LEU A 66 -6.17 -4.63 16.27
CA LEU A 66 -6.99 -5.22 15.22
C LEU A 66 -6.13 -6.04 14.26
N GLU A 67 -6.49 -7.31 14.06
CA GLU A 67 -5.85 -8.17 13.08
C GLU A 67 -6.45 -7.96 11.67
N PRO A 68 -5.64 -8.06 10.61
CA PRO A 68 -6.14 -8.04 9.23
C PRO A 68 -7.19 -9.14 9.01
N ASN A 69 -8.24 -8.84 8.25
CA ASN A 69 -9.23 -9.86 7.88
C ASN A 69 -8.68 -10.77 6.77
N GLU A 70 -7.95 -11.82 7.14
CA GLU A 70 -7.36 -12.79 6.21
C GLU A 70 -8.41 -13.66 5.48
N LEU A 71 -9.62 -13.75 6.03
CA LEU A 71 -10.76 -14.43 5.38
C LEU A 71 -11.62 -13.48 4.53
N GLY A 72 -11.18 -12.22 4.40
CA GLY A 72 -11.89 -11.19 3.66
C GLY A 72 -11.79 -11.38 2.15
N GLU A 73 -12.66 -10.67 1.44
CA GLU A 73 -12.65 -10.59 -0.02
C GLU A 73 -12.08 -9.24 -0.46
N ILE A 74 -11.32 -9.23 -1.56
CA ILE A 74 -10.76 -8.00 -2.14
C ILE A 74 -11.63 -7.56 -3.31
N MET A 75 -12.10 -6.32 -3.28
CA MET A 75 -12.90 -5.75 -4.36
C MET A 75 -12.02 -5.50 -5.60
N ILE A 76 -12.49 -6.01 -6.74
CA ILE A 76 -11.91 -5.75 -8.06
C ILE A 76 -12.89 -4.87 -8.84
N LEU A 77 -12.46 -3.68 -9.23
CA LEU A 77 -13.23 -2.72 -10.03
C LEU A 77 -12.75 -2.75 -11.47
N MET A 78 -13.64 -3.14 -12.38
CA MET A 78 -13.35 -3.28 -13.79
C MET A 78 -13.88 -2.08 -14.59
N TYR A 79 -12.99 -1.47 -15.37
CA TYR A 79 -13.32 -0.41 -16.33
C TYR A 79 -13.10 -0.93 -17.77
N HIS A 80 -13.90 -0.46 -18.73
CA HIS A 80 -13.72 -0.83 -20.14
C HIS A 80 -12.94 0.24 -20.92
N GLY A 81 -13.36 1.50 -20.80
CA GLY A 81 -12.76 2.64 -21.49
C GLY A 81 -12.76 3.89 -20.61
N ILE A 82 -11.71 4.70 -20.72
CA ILE A 82 -11.66 6.06 -20.16
C ILE A 82 -11.65 7.05 -21.32
N GLY A 83 -12.54 8.04 -21.34
CA GLY A 83 -12.63 8.98 -22.46
C GLY A 83 -13.14 10.36 -22.08
N GLN A 84 -13.51 11.16 -23.07
CA GLN A 84 -13.96 12.54 -22.84
C GLN A 84 -15.40 12.61 -22.29
N GLU A 85 -16.27 11.69 -22.71
CA GLU A 85 -17.69 11.65 -22.37
C GLU A 85 -18.07 10.37 -21.61
N GLU A 86 -19.18 10.40 -20.86
CA GLU A 86 -19.77 9.21 -20.22
C GLU A 86 -20.57 8.40 -21.23
N LEU A 87 -20.30 7.10 -21.32
CA LEU A 87 -21.05 6.15 -22.15
C LEU A 87 -21.28 4.86 -21.35
N GLU A 88 -22.15 3.97 -21.85
CA GLU A 88 -22.51 2.71 -21.17
C GLU A 88 -21.29 1.87 -20.72
N TRP A 89 -20.23 1.87 -21.53
CA TRP A 89 -18.98 1.15 -21.26
C TRP A 89 -17.75 2.07 -21.25
N GLN A 90 -17.94 3.35 -20.91
CA GLN A 90 -16.86 4.32 -20.84
C GLN A 90 -17.10 5.30 -19.69
N ARG A 91 -16.11 5.45 -18.82
CA ARG A 91 -16.08 6.53 -17.84
C ARG A 91 -15.41 7.74 -18.46
N SER A 92 -15.90 8.94 -18.17
CA SER A 92 -15.13 10.14 -18.47
C SER A 92 -13.88 10.20 -17.60
N ALA A 93 -12.78 10.76 -18.11
CA ALA A 93 -11.56 10.94 -17.33
C ALA A 93 -11.79 11.77 -16.06
N GLU A 94 -12.69 12.75 -16.11
CA GLU A 94 -13.06 13.57 -14.96
C GLU A 94 -13.74 12.74 -13.87
N ASN A 95 -14.73 11.92 -14.23
CA ASN A 95 -15.39 11.11 -13.22
C ASN A 95 -14.53 9.93 -12.76
N PHE A 96 -13.64 9.40 -13.60
CA PHE A 96 -12.66 8.41 -13.15
C PHE A 96 -11.76 8.98 -12.05
N ARG A 97 -11.30 10.24 -12.17
CA ARG A 97 -10.57 10.92 -11.08
C ARG A 97 -11.39 11.04 -9.80
N LYS A 98 -12.69 11.35 -9.91
CA LYS A 98 -13.59 11.39 -8.75
C LYS A 98 -13.79 10.02 -8.11
N ASP A 99 -13.87 8.97 -8.92
CA ASP A 99 -13.93 7.60 -8.42
C ASP A 99 -12.66 7.28 -7.61
N LEU A 100 -11.47 7.63 -8.13
CA LEU A 100 -10.19 7.45 -7.43
C LEU A 100 -10.09 8.27 -6.13
N GLU A 101 -10.52 9.54 -6.18
CA GLU A 101 -10.54 10.43 -5.02
C GLU A 101 -11.46 9.87 -3.92
N TYR A 102 -12.67 9.43 -4.30
CA TYR A 102 -13.59 8.78 -3.37
C TYR A 102 -12.95 7.55 -2.71
N MET A 103 -12.31 6.68 -3.50
CA MET A 103 -11.63 5.49 -2.98
C MET A 103 -10.55 5.89 -1.96
N TYR A 104 -9.73 6.88 -2.30
CA TYR A 104 -8.65 7.34 -1.42
C TYR A 104 -9.17 7.90 -0.09
N GLN A 105 -10.16 8.79 -0.15
CA GLN A 105 -10.77 9.45 1.01
C GLN A 105 -11.51 8.47 1.94
N ASN A 106 -12.04 7.37 1.40
CA ASN A 106 -12.78 6.36 2.16
C ASN A 106 -11.91 5.17 2.58
N GLY A 107 -10.59 5.33 2.59
CA GLY A 107 -9.67 4.34 3.15
C GLY A 107 -9.42 3.11 2.25
N TYR A 108 -9.72 3.19 0.96
CA TYR A 108 -9.32 2.15 0.01
C TYR A 108 -7.89 2.38 -0.46
N ARG A 109 -7.12 1.29 -0.64
CA ARG A 109 -5.74 1.32 -1.13
C ARG A 109 -5.58 0.36 -2.29
N MET A 110 -5.17 0.91 -3.43
CA MET A 110 -4.93 0.10 -4.62
C MET A 110 -3.71 -0.81 -4.40
N ILE A 111 -3.88 -2.09 -4.71
CA ILE A 111 -2.81 -3.08 -4.72
C ILE A 111 -2.66 -3.68 -6.12
N SER A 112 -1.49 -4.26 -6.37
CA SER A 112 -1.20 -4.96 -7.62
C SER A 112 -1.95 -6.30 -7.68
N LEU A 113 -2.55 -6.60 -8.84
CA LEU A 113 -3.12 -7.93 -9.10
C LEU A 113 -2.06 -9.04 -9.01
N ASN A 114 -0.82 -8.75 -9.40
CA ASN A 114 0.28 -9.72 -9.29
C ASN A 114 0.66 -9.99 -7.83
N ASP A 115 0.60 -8.97 -6.98
CA ASP A 115 0.94 -9.12 -5.56
C ASP A 115 -0.18 -9.86 -4.84
N TYR A 116 -1.44 -9.53 -5.15
CA TYR A 116 -2.61 -10.30 -4.73
C TYR A 116 -2.50 -11.78 -5.11
N ALA A 117 -2.16 -12.08 -6.37
CA ALA A 117 -2.02 -13.46 -6.85
C ALA A 117 -0.89 -14.24 -6.14
N LYS A 118 0.09 -13.55 -5.56
CA LYS A 118 1.18 -14.14 -4.76
C LYS A 118 0.89 -14.15 -3.26
N GLY A 119 -0.24 -13.63 -2.81
CA GLY A 119 -0.56 -13.44 -1.40
C GLY A 119 0.28 -12.36 -0.71
N GLN A 120 0.87 -11.44 -1.48
CA GLN A 120 1.73 -10.37 -0.97
C GLN A 120 0.91 -9.09 -0.74
N ILE A 121 0.12 -9.06 0.34
CA ILE A 121 -0.73 -7.92 0.67
C ILE A 121 -0.11 -7.17 1.86
N TYR A 122 0.31 -5.93 1.62
CA TYR A 122 0.96 -5.07 2.62
C TYR A 122 0.14 -3.82 2.95
N THR A 123 -1.17 -3.87 2.71
CA THR A 123 -2.07 -2.77 3.04
C THR A 123 -2.01 -2.49 4.54
N GLU A 124 -1.75 -1.24 4.90
CA GLU A 124 -1.64 -0.80 6.28
C GLU A 124 -2.96 -1.03 7.04
N ALA A 125 -2.86 -1.25 8.35
CA ALA A 125 -4.01 -1.39 9.23
C ALA A 125 -4.92 -0.16 9.14
N GLY A 126 -6.24 -0.39 9.17
CA GLY A 126 -7.24 0.67 9.00
C GLY A 126 -7.62 0.97 7.54
N TYR A 127 -6.98 0.33 6.56
CA TYR A 127 -7.31 0.47 5.14
C TYR A 127 -7.82 -0.82 4.50
N THR A 128 -8.57 -0.67 3.40
CA THR A 128 -9.12 -1.79 2.63
C THR A 128 -8.40 -1.91 1.27
N PRO A 129 -7.77 -3.06 0.94
CA PRO A 129 -7.16 -3.25 -0.37
C PRO A 129 -8.22 -3.31 -1.48
N ILE A 130 -7.91 -2.74 -2.63
CA ILE A 130 -8.72 -2.84 -3.86
C ILE A 130 -7.82 -3.05 -5.08
N ILE A 131 -8.37 -3.58 -6.17
CA ILE A 131 -7.67 -3.73 -7.44
C ILE A 131 -8.49 -3.07 -8.54
N LEU A 132 -7.83 -2.36 -9.45
CA LEU A 132 -8.46 -1.86 -10.68
C LEU A 132 -8.03 -2.74 -11.87
N THR A 133 -8.97 -3.07 -12.75
CA THR A 133 -8.71 -3.73 -14.03
C THR A 133 -9.27 -2.91 -15.18
N PHE A 134 -8.65 -3.05 -16.35
CA PHE A 134 -9.06 -2.41 -17.60
C PHE A 134 -9.18 -3.47 -18.68
N ASP A 135 -10.40 -3.70 -19.14
CA ASP A 135 -10.72 -4.77 -20.08
C ASP A 135 -10.69 -4.29 -21.53
N ASP A 136 -10.90 -5.20 -22.48
CA ASP A 136 -10.93 -4.99 -23.94
C ASP A 136 -9.65 -4.46 -24.62
N GLY A 137 -8.67 -3.95 -23.87
CA GLY A 137 -7.46 -3.34 -24.43
C GLY A 137 -7.75 -2.11 -25.30
N ARG A 138 -8.80 -1.34 -24.97
CA ARG A 138 -9.21 -0.18 -25.75
C ARG A 138 -8.12 0.89 -25.78
N GLN A 139 -7.93 1.52 -26.94
CA GLN A 139 -6.91 2.57 -27.14
C GLN A 139 -7.06 3.73 -26.15
N ASN A 140 -8.30 4.07 -25.77
CA ASN A 140 -8.60 5.14 -24.85
C ASN A 140 -8.19 4.83 -23.39
N ASN A 141 -7.73 3.62 -23.08
CA ASN A 141 -7.09 3.32 -21.79
C ASN A 141 -5.63 3.79 -21.71
N PHE A 142 -5.04 4.24 -22.82
CA PHE A 142 -3.62 4.58 -22.93
C PHE A 142 -3.33 6.03 -23.38
N ASN A 143 -4.37 6.85 -23.60
CA ASN A 143 -4.28 8.17 -24.24
C ASN A 143 -4.72 9.31 -23.32
#